data_AF-A0A178V8Y1-F1
#
_entry.id   AF-A0A178V8Y1-F1
#
_cell.length_a   1.000
_cell.length_b   1.000
_cell.length_c   1.000
_cell.angle_alpha   90.00
_cell.angle_beta   90.00
_cell.angle_gamma   90.00
#
_symmetry.space_group_name_H-M   'P 1'
#
loop_
_entity.id
_entity.type
_entity.pdbx_description
1 polymer ?
#
loop_
_entity_poly.entity_id
_entity_poly.type
_entity_poly.pdbx_seq_one_letter_code
_entity_poly.pdbx_strand_id
1 'polypeptide(L)'
;MGSLYKYPEELMKSFKQFQWLHTKLGDFRAPKDCILFDSEWEPLRLIANLPFIDDGPNWYGKSIHEFRKELESLGVTVELRKGMSHVISSLSLPDPSRIAPSSALSLFKCIKFLREDRFQQLPKELLDKVSVKWLKTHAGYCSPEECLLFDRTWKLEPCDGPFIDEEYYGSDINSFREELIAIGVGHDSDKACQLLARNVYKLSETDAISRVYRFLSEAEWKPEKGASSGRIWIPSDEKWADISSCVLFDKDKLFGSKFNVLENHYCSGKDHNLLGFFSSAFGVRINPSIEDYCELWKYWEKTKNRLSSHECCAFWSFVVRHGDTVKAEKLLSESFSRLPVHSPDCNNNEGVMLSSISDVFIADDLLLKDMFIDSPVFVWYPTPSIPTLSRTRLIEIYRNIGVKEVSKCVEIAEADLTGFKTELQEVVDPKKNLIGPGLVKLILAFLSDPSLKVETAERLRIIHSLVDIDVKETSETITTEYTLSLPSKGEKLIAKAKRMIRWEREKGVVYAEKMEKTCGKRKLLEYATCFAEVIAKGVMWEREDLIGRLSELVKMAYLVEFDEEALEFLMKSKNLQVYEEDEKLISDEFSQVN
;
A
#
# COMPACT_ATOMS: atom_id res chain seq x y z
N MET A 1 82.81 55.84 -20.29
CA MET A 1 81.96 56.77 -21.07
C MET A 1 81.14 55.93 -22.05
N GLY A 2 79.90 55.60 -21.70
CA GLY A 2 79.01 54.80 -22.56
C GLY A 2 78.28 55.72 -23.52
N SER A 3 78.51 55.56 -24.82
CA SER A 3 77.76 56.30 -25.84
C SER A 3 76.33 55.75 -25.91
N LEU A 4 75.35 56.62 -25.62
CA LEU A 4 73.95 56.42 -26.01
C LEU A 4 73.85 56.48 -27.55
N TYR A 5 74.12 55.37 -28.23
CA TYR A 5 73.62 55.20 -29.59
C TYR A 5 72.15 54.78 -29.48
N LYS A 6 71.23 55.76 -29.52
CA LYS A 6 69.82 55.47 -29.79
C LYS A 6 69.72 55.03 -31.24
N TYR A 7 69.27 53.81 -31.48
CA TYR A 7 68.89 53.34 -32.80
C TYR A 7 67.87 54.30 -33.43
N PRO A 8 67.90 54.53 -34.76
CA PRO A 8 66.89 55.34 -35.43
C PRO A 8 65.49 54.81 -35.08
N GLU A 9 64.59 55.68 -34.61
CA GLU A 9 63.27 55.27 -34.11
C GLU A 9 62.46 54.52 -35.19
N GLU A 10 62.60 54.92 -36.44
CA GLU A 10 61.99 54.24 -37.60
C GLU A 10 62.52 52.81 -37.79
N LEU A 11 63.83 52.58 -37.60
CA LEU A 11 64.41 51.24 -37.70
C LEU A 11 63.85 50.33 -36.59
N MET A 12 63.79 50.81 -35.35
CA MET A 12 63.23 50.05 -34.23
C MET A 12 61.75 49.76 -34.44
N LYS A 13 60.98 50.73 -34.94
CA LYS A 13 59.56 50.55 -35.28
C LYS A 13 59.37 49.46 -36.34
N SER A 14 60.19 49.46 -37.40
CA SER A 14 60.21 48.40 -38.40
C SER A 14 60.51 47.02 -37.79
N PHE A 15 61.56 46.90 -36.97
CA PHE A 15 61.91 45.62 -36.33
C PHE A 15 60.82 45.08 -35.39
N LYS A 16 60.03 45.96 -34.75
CA LYS A 16 58.91 45.56 -33.91
C LYS A 16 57.68 45.09 -34.69
N GLN A 17 57.55 45.49 -35.95
CA GLN A 17 56.37 45.22 -36.78
C GLN A 17 56.57 44.10 -37.79
N PHE A 18 57.79 43.95 -38.33
CA PHE A 18 58.08 42.90 -39.31
C PHE A 18 58.00 41.50 -38.69
N GLN A 19 57.48 40.55 -39.47
CA GLN A 19 57.46 39.14 -39.12
C GLN A 19 58.80 38.50 -39.48
N TRP A 20 59.77 38.57 -38.58
CA TRP A 20 61.15 38.09 -38.84
C TRP A 20 61.65 37.05 -37.85
N LEU A 21 60.94 36.83 -36.74
CA LEU A 21 61.29 35.79 -35.78
C LEU A 21 60.61 34.47 -36.15
N HIS A 22 61.41 33.45 -36.44
CA HIS A 22 60.94 32.09 -36.69
C HIS A 22 60.54 31.42 -35.37
N THR A 23 59.35 30.81 -35.33
CA THR A 23 58.83 30.12 -34.15
C THR A 23 58.87 28.60 -34.32
N LYS A 24 58.78 27.86 -33.21
CA LYS A 24 58.65 26.40 -33.21
C LYS A 24 57.34 25.90 -33.81
N LEU A 25 56.40 26.78 -34.13
CA LEU A 25 55.19 26.45 -34.87
C LEU A 25 55.44 26.42 -36.40
N GLY A 26 56.66 26.75 -36.84
CA GLY A 26 57.07 26.73 -38.25
C GLY A 26 56.70 28.00 -39.03
N ASP A 27 56.35 29.09 -38.34
CA ASP A 27 55.96 30.37 -38.92
C ASP A 27 56.90 31.51 -38.52
N PHE A 28 56.86 32.61 -39.28
CA PHE A 28 57.53 33.86 -38.92
C PHE A 28 56.53 34.82 -38.29
N ARG A 29 56.90 35.42 -37.15
CA ARG A 29 56.05 36.33 -36.38
C ARG A 29 56.77 37.61 -36.00
N ALA A 30 55.99 38.65 -35.71
CA ALA A 30 56.53 39.90 -35.17
C ALA A 30 56.96 39.68 -33.71
N PRO A 31 57.96 40.41 -33.19
CA PRO A 31 58.43 40.25 -31.81
C PRO A 31 57.33 40.21 -30.74
N LYS A 32 56.33 41.09 -30.83
CA LYS A 32 55.18 41.12 -29.91
C LYS A 32 54.36 39.82 -29.88
N ASP A 33 54.41 39.05 -30.97
CA ASP A 33 53.64 37.83 -31.18
C ASP A 33 54.46 36.55 -30.88
N CYS A 34 55.66 36.71 -30.31
CA CYS A 34 56.61 35.64 -29.97
C CYS A 34 56.86 35.54 -28.46
N ILE A 35 57.21 34.33 -28.02
CA ILE A 35 57.64 34.04 -26.64
C ILE A 35 59.08 33.54 -26.66
N LEU A 36 59.93 34.11 -25.80
CA LEU A 36 61.22 33.49 -25.49
C LEU A 36 60.98 32.39 -24.45
N PHE A 37 61.31 31.14 -24.81
CA PHE A 37 61.06 29.99 -23.96
C PHE A 37 61.84 30.09 -22.63
N ASP A 38 61.18 29.73 -21.53
CA ASP A 38 61.77 29.53 -20.21
C ASP A 38 61.12 28.31 -19.56
N SER A 39 61.80 27.73 -18.57
CA SER A 39 61.36 26.56 -17.81
C SER A 39 59.94 26.68 -17.22
N GLU A 40 59.50 27.89 -16.84
CA GLU A 40 58.13 28.12 -16.34
C GLU A 40 57.03 27.76 -17.37
N TRP A 41 57.37 27.78 -18.66
CA TRP A 41 56.43 27.47 -19.75
C TRP A 41 56.32 25.98 -20.06
N GLU A 42 57.27 25.17 -19.59
CA GLU A 42 57.38 23.75 -19.95
C GLU A 42 56.06 22.97 -19.70
N PRO A 43 55.37 23.13 -18.55
CA PRO A 43 54.12 22.40 -18.32
C PRO A 43 52.97 22.82 -19.26
N LEU A 44 53.02 24.03 -19.83
CA LEU A 44 51.98 24.55 -20.72
C LEU A 44 52.12 24.04 -22.16
N ARG A 45 53.30 23.53 -22.55
CA ARG A 45 53.58 23.09 -23.93
C ARG A 45 52.64 22.01 -24.45
N LEU A 46 52.12 21.16 -23.55
CA LEU A 46 51.23 20.05 -23.92
C LEU A 46 49.76 20.46 -23.99
N ILE A 47 49.42 21.65 -23.48
CA ILE A 47 48.03 22.12 -23.38
C ILE A 47 47.79 23.43 -24.15
N ALA A 48 48.84 24.06 -24.70
CA ALA A 48 48.75 25.28 -25.48
C ALA A 48 49.79 25.32 -26.61
N ASN A 49 49.35 25.74 -27.80
CA ASN A 49 50.19 25.91 -28.99
C ASN A 49 50.89 27.28 -28.98
N LEU A 50 51.84 27.45 -28.06
CA LEU A 50 52.51 28.72 -27.78
C LEU A 50 53.60 29.04 -28.82
N PRO A 51 53.70 30.30 -29.31
CA PRO A 51 54.66 30.70 -30.35
C PRO A 51 56.06 30.95 -29.78
N PHE A 52 56.72 29.90 -29.31
CA PHE A 52 58.09 29.99 -28.84
C PHE A 52 59.06 30.27 -29.99
N ILE A 53 59.99 31.21 -29.80
CA ILE A 53 61.12 31.41 -30.71
C ILE A 53 61.87 30.08 -30.87
N ASP A 54 62.25 29.75 -32.11
CA ASP A 54 62.97 28.51 -32.39
C ASP A 54 64.43 28.58 -31.95
N ASP A 55 64.64 28.31 -30.67
CA ASP A 55 65.95 28.16 -30.04
C ASP A 55 66.60 26.78 -30.29
N GLY A 56 66.08 26.02 -31.26
CA GLY A 56 66.64 24.76 -31.70
C GLY A 56 67.93 24.93 -32.51
N PRO A 57 68.73 23.85 -32.67
CA PRO A 57 70.00 23.90 -33.39
C PRO A 57 69.87 24.24 -34.88
N ASN A 58 68.66 24.12 -35.44
CA ASN A 58 68.39 24.38 -36.86
C ASN A 58 68.05 25.85 -37.17
N TRP A 59 67.83 26.68 -36.15
CA TRP A 59 67.52 28.11 -36.31
C TRP A 59 68.41 28.98 -35.42
N TYR A 60 67.87 29.54 -34.34
CA TYR A 60 68.60 30.55 -33.56
C TYR A 60 69.55 29.95 -32.52
N GLY A 61 69.41 28.65 -32.21
CA GLY A 61 70.20 27.98 -31.19
C GLY A 61 69.99 28.56 -29.80
N LYS A 62 70.74 28.06 -28.81
CA LYS A 62 70.62 28.51 -27.42
C LYS A 62 71.24 29.89 -27.15
N SER A 63 72.08 30.41 -28.05
CA SER A 63 72.64 31.76 -27.94
C SER A 63 71.58 32.86 -28.03
N ILE A 64 70.39 32.59 -28.59
CA ILE A 64 69.28 33.55 -28.64
C ILE A 64 68.86 34.06 -27.24
N HIS A 65 69.08 33.24 -26.21
CA HIS A 65 68.78 33.60 -24.82
C HIS A 65 69.72 34.67 -24.25
N GLU A 66 70.92 34.86 -24.82
CA GLU A 66 71.84 35.93 -24.42
C GLU A 66 71.25 37.32 -24.72
N PHE A 67 70.34 37.41 -25.69
CA PHE A 67 69.67 38.64 -26.12
C PHE A 67 68.32 38.88 -25.41
N ARG A 68 68.09 38.27 -24.24
CA ARG A 68 66.78 38.34 -23.53
C ARG A 68 66.29 39.78 -23.35
N LYS A 69 67.16 40.71 -22.96
CA LYS A 69 66.77 42.11 -22.69
C LYS A 69 66.44 42.86 -23.97
N GLU A 70 67.22 42.62 -25.02
CA GLU A 70 67.04 43.19 -26.34
C GLU A 70 65.73 42.69 -26.95
N LEU A 71 65.46 41.38 -26.88
CA LEU A 71 64.22 40.76 -27.35
C LEU A 71 63.01 41.28 -26.57
N GLU A 72 63.10 41.41 -25.24
CA GLU A 72 62.05 42.03 -24.43
C GLU A 72 61.80 43.49 -24.86
N SER A 73 62.85 44.28 -25.14
CA SER A 73 62.73 45.66 -25.63
C SER A 73 62.06 45.77 -27.00
N LEU A 74 62.19 44.72 -27.82
CA LEU A 74 61.52 44.57 -29.12
C LEU A 74 60.06 44.12 -28.98
N GLY A 75 59.65 43.66 -27.81
CA GLY A 75 58.27 43.24 -27.51
C GLY A 75 58.09 41.74 -27.36
N VAL A 76 59.16 40.94 -27.46
CA VAL A 76 59.09 39.50 -27.19
C VAL A 76 58.66 39.28 -25.74
N THR A 77 57.72 38.37 -25.55
CA THR A 77 57.28 37.97 -24.21
C THR A 77 58.34 37.07 -23.58
N VAL A 78 58.93 37.49 -22.46
CA VAL A 78 60.01 36.75 -21.76
C VAL A 78 59.61 36.23 -20.38
N GLU A 79 58.40 36.54 -19.91
CA GLU A 79 57.86 36.16 -18.60
C GLU A 79 56.45 35.61 -18.75
N LEU A 80 56.13 34.55 -18.00
CA LEU A 80 54.82 33.90 -18.02
C LEU A 80 53.69 34.90 -17.73
N ARG A 81 53.77 35.62 -16.60
CA ARG A 81 52.74 36.58 -16.15
C ARG A 81 52.41 37.65 -17.20
N LYS A 82 53.41 38.14 -17.95
CA LYS A 82 53.21 39.11 -19.05
C LYS A 82 52.52 38.48 -20.27
N GLY A 83 52.76 37.20 -20.53
CA GLY A 83 52.30 36.48 -21.71
C GLY A 83 50.90 35.85 -21.67
N MET A 84 50.02 36.21 -20.73
CA MET A 84 48.71 35.57 -20.63
C MET A 84 47.83 35.69 -21.88
N SER A 85 47.99 36.73 -22.69
CA SER A 85 47.27 36.86 -23.97
C SER A 85 47.59 35.70 -24.92
N HIS A 86 48.86 35.28 -24.97
CA HIS A 86 49.29 34.12 -25.75
C HIS A 86 48.70 32.82 -25.22
N VAL A 87 48.67 32.66 -23.90
CA VAL A 87 48.07 31.48 -23.26
C VAL A 87 46.59 31.39 -23.62
N ILE A 88 45.82 32.47 -23.45
CA ILE A 88 44.39 32.47 -23.78
C ILE A 88 44.18 32.14 -25.26
N SER A 89 44.88 32.79 -26.18
CA SER A 89 44.68 32.58 -27.62
C SER A 89 45.09 31.18 -28.07
N SER A 90 46.15 30.62 -27.49
CA SER A 90 46.74 29.35 -27.92
C SER A 90 46.31 28.12 -27.12
N LEU A 91 45.52 28.29 -26.05
CA LEU A 91 45.06 27.17 -25.22
C LEU A 91 44.23 26.19 -26.06
N SER A 92 44.61 24.92 -26.00
CA SER A 92 43.95 23.82 -26.70
C SER A 92 44.17 22.54 -25.89
N LEU A 93 43.22 22.23 -25.02
CA LEU A 93 43.32 21.07 -24.14
C LEU A 93 43.26 19.76 -24.95
N PRO A 94 44.24 18.85 -24.80
CA PRO A 94 44.22 17.54 -25.44
C PRO A 94 43.25 16.60 -24.70
N ASP A 95 43.25 15.31 -25.08
CA ASP A 95 42.56 14.29 -24.30
C ASP A 95 42.95 14.36 -22.81
N PRO A 96 41.99 14.28 -21.86
CA PRO A 96 42.25 14.48 -20.43
C PRO A 96 43.32 13.56 -19.86
N SER A 97 43.42 12.33 -20.36
CA SER A 97 44.43 11.36 -19.91
C SER A 97 45.86 11.78 -20.22
N ARG A 98 46.04 12.74 -21.14
CA ARG A 98 47.35 13.27 -21.56
C ARG A 98 47.73 14.56 -20.84
N ILE A 99 46.84 15.13 -20.04
CA ILE A 99 47.09 16.35 -19.27
C ILE A 99 47.78 15.94 -17.97
N ALA A 100 49.03 16.34 -17.80
CA ALA A 100 49.77 16.08 -16.56
C ALA A 100 49.25 16.97 -15.41
N PRO A 101 49.38 16.54 -14.14
CA PRO A 101 49.02 17.37 -12.98
C PRO A 101 49.73 18.73 -13.01
N SER A 102 51.02 18.75 -13.37
CA SER A 102 51.81 19.98 -13.50
C SER A 102 51.29 20.92 -14.59
N SER A 103 50.74 20.40 -15.69
CA SER A 103 50.11 21.21 -16.74
C SER A 103 48.84 21.87 -16.24
N ALA A 104 48.00 21.13 -15.51
CA ALA A 104 46.78 21.66 -14.89
C ALA A 104 47.11 22.74 -13.84
N LEU A 105 48.06 22.48 -12.94
CA LEU A 105 48.52 23.45 -11.94
C LEU A 105 49.09 24.72 -12.58
N SER A 106 49.86 24.60 -13.66
CA SER A 106 50.34 25.76 -14.42
C SER A 106 49.20 26.54 -15.09
N LEU A 107 48.14 25.88 -15.54
CA LEU A 107 46.95 26.57 -16.05
C LEU A 107 46.24 27.34 -14.92
N PHE A 108 46.11 26.77 -13.71
CA PHE A 108 45.58 27.51 -12.56
C PHE A 108 46.48 28.69 -12.16
N LYS A 109 47.81 28.55 -12.23
CA LYS A 109 48.75 29.67 -12.05
C LYS A 109 48.50 30.78 -13.07
N CYS A 110 48.19 30.44 -14.32
CA CYS A 110 47.81 31.43 -15.35
C CYS A 110 46.47 32.11 -15.03
N ILE A 111 45.47 31.35 -14.60
CA ILE A 111 44.16 31.88 -14.19
C ILE A 111 44.34 32.85 -13.01
N LYS A 112 45.17 32.50 -12.02
CA LYS A 112 45.52 33.36 -10.89
C LYS A 112 46.12 34.69 -11.35
N PHE A 113 47.10 34.65 -12.26
CA PHE A 113 47.67 35.88 -12.84
C PHE A 113 46.61 36.74 -13.54
N LEU A 114 45.70 36.13 -14.30
CA LEU A 114 44.62 36.85 -14.98
C LEU A 114 43.69 37.56 -14.00
N ARG A 115 43.38 36.92 -12.87
CA ARG A 115 42.55 37.48 -11.81
C ARG A 115 43.25 38.62 -11.06
N GLU A 116 44.53 38.46 -10.76
CA GLU A 116 45.32 39.47 -10.05
C GLU A 116 45.60 40.72 -10.91
N ASP A 117 45.94 40.54 -12.20
CA ASP A 117 46.57 41.61 -12.98
C ASP A 117 45.64 42.35 -13.93
N ARG A 118 44.60 41.69 -14.47
CA ARG A 118 43.92 42.20 -15.68
C ARG A 118 42.41 42.21 -15.59
N PHE A 119 41.80 41.25 -14.89
CA PHE A 119 40.36 41.09 -14.96
C PHE A 119 39.75 40.73 -13.61
N GLN A 120 38.71 41.47 -13.20
CA GLN A 120 37.83 41.04 -12.11
C GLN A 120 37.04 39.77 -12.49
N GLN A 121 36.84 39.51 -13.78
CA GLN A 121 36.15 38.33 -14.33
C GLN A 121 36.95 37.71 -15.49
N LEU A 122 37.08 36.38 -15.52
CA LEU A 122 37.88 35.71 -16.55
C LEU A 122 37.33 35.96 -17.97
N PRO A 123 38.20 36.13 -18.98
CA PRO A 123 37.77 36.30 -20.36
C PRO A 123 36.91 35.13 -20.84
N LYS A 124 35.79 35.42 -21.53
CA LYS A 124 34.88 34.39 -22.05
C LYS A 124 35.59 33.36 -22.93
N GLU A 125 36.52 33.80 -23.77
CA GLU A 125 37.33 32.90 -24.62
C GLU A 125 38.07 31.83 -23.80
N LEU A 126 38.61 32.20 -22.64
CA LEU A 126 39.27 31.25 -21.75
C LEU A 126 38.25 30.27 -21.14
N LEU A 127 37.13 30.79 -20.63
CA LEU A 127 36.06 29.98 -20.04
C LEU A 127 35.53 28.94 -21.02
N ASP A 128 35.26 29.35 -22.25
CA ASP A 128 34.80 28.46 -23.32
C ASP A 128 35.83 27.33 -23.56
N LYS A 129 37.14 27.66 -23.61
CA LYS A 129 38.22 26.68 -23.81
C LYS A 129 38.43 25.72 -22.62
N VAL A 130 38.18 26.14 -21.38
CA VAL A 130 38.34 25.30 -20.19
C VAL A 130 37.06 24.60 -19.74
N SER A 131 35.92 24.87 -20.40
CA SER A 131 34.62 24.24 -20.11
C SER A 131 34.52 22.76 -20.53
N VAL A 132 35.53 22.24 -21.24
CA VAL A 132 35.61 20.84 -21.64
C VAL A 132 35.93 19.92 -20.46
N LYS A 133 35.88 18.60 -20.64
CA LYS A 133 36.34 17.66 -19.62
C LYS A 133 37.86 17.67 -19.58
N TRP A 134 38.46 17.90 -18.41
CA TRP A 134 39.92 17.85 -18.23
C TRP A 134 40.37 17.74 -16.76
N LEU A 135 39.48 18.05 -15.80
CA LEU A 135 39.77 17.95 -14.38
C LEU A 135 39.61 16.52 -13.90
N LYS A 136 40.62 16.00 -13.21
CA LYS A 136 40.61 14.70 -12.56
C LYS A 136 39.84 14.80 -11.25
N THR A 137 38.85 13.93 -11.11
CA THR A 137 38.05 13.74 -9.90
C THR A 137 38.09 12.28 -9.49
N HIS A 138 37.61 11.98 -8.28
CA HIS A 138 37.38 10.62 -7.83
C HIS A 138 36.30 9.87 -8.64
N ALA A 139 35.47 10.59 -9.41
CA ALA A 139 34.48 10.03 -10.34
C ALA A 139 34.96 9.99 -11.81
N GLY A 140 36.26 10.22 -12.08
CA GLY A 140 36.84 10.28 -13.42
C GLY A 140 37.15 11.70 -13.90
N TYR A 141 37.32 11.89 -15.21
CA TYR A 141 37.57 13.23 -15.77
C TYR A 141 36.26 13.97 -16.05
N CYS A 142 36.14 15.17 -15.50
CA CYS A 142 34.96 16.03 -15.55
C CYS A 142 35.30 17.41 -16.10
N SER A 143 34.29 18.13 -16.59
CA SER A 143 34.42 19.57 -16.83
C SER A 143 34.29 20.33 -15.51
N PRO A 144 34.81 21.57 -15.43
CA PRO A 144 34.73 22.36 -14.20
C PRO A 144 33.33 22.43 -13.58
N GLU A 145 32.28 22.65 -14.39
CA GLU A 145 30.90 22.74 -13.91
C GLU A 145 30.34 21.42 -13.32
N GLU A 146 30.99 20.30 -13.61
CA GLU A 146 30.64 18.96 -13.12
C GLU A 146 31.51 18.51 -11.93
N CYS A 147 32.45 19.34 -11.48
CA CYS A 147 33.36 19.07 -10.37
C CYS A 147 32.89 19.72 -9.06
N LEU A 148 33.33 19.14 -7.95
CA LEU A 148 33.16 19.70 -6.61
C LEU A 148 34.50 19.86 -5.88
N LEU A 149 34.62 20.95 -5.13
CA LEU A 149 35.62 21.03 -4.07
C LEU A 149 35.14 20.21 -2.88
N PHE A 150 36.06 19.46 -2.27
CA PHE A 150 35.74 18.65 -1.10
C PHE A 150 35.68 19.52 0.16
N ASP A 151 34.59 19.42 0.90
CA ASP A 151 34.42 20.06 2.21
C ASP A 151 34.24 18.99 3.29
N ARG A 152 35.18 18.97 4.24
CA ARG A 152 35.19 18.00 5.35
C ARG A 152 33.97 18.14 6.27
N THR A 153 33.28 19.28 6.25
CA THR A 153 32.06 19.49 7.04
C THR A 153 30.85 18.71 6.50
N TRP A 154 30.88 18.29 5.23
CA TRP A 154 29.74 17.61 4.58
C TRP A 154 29.57 16.14 5.02
N LYS A 155 30.46 15.60 5.86
CA LYS A 155 30.45 14.19 6.32
C LYS A 155 30.41 13.18 5.16
N LEU A 156 30.94 13.57 4.00
CA LEU A 156 31.13 12.75 2.81
C LEU A 156 32.59 12.28 2.74
N GLU A 157 32.84 11.30 1.88
CA GLU A 157 34.17 10.88 1.49
C GLU A 157 34.51 11.36 0.07
N PRO A 158 35.81 11.49 -0.30
CA PRO A 158 36.20 11.97 -1.62
C PRO A 158 35.65 11.12 -2.78
N CYS A 159 35.37 9.83 -2.55
CA CYS A 159 34.80 8.93 -3.56
C CYS A 159 33.27 9.01 -3.68
N ASP A 160 32.58 9.74 -2.81
CA ASP A 160 31.10 9.83 -2.81
C ASP A 160 30.55 10.68 -3.98
N GLY A 161 31.42 11.39 -4.70
CA GLY A 161 31.02 12.30 -5.76
C GLY A 161 32.17 12.72 -6.68
N PRO A 162 31.91 13.66 -7.61
CA PRO A 162 32.93 14.18 -8.54
C PRO A 162 33.84 15.21 -7.84
N PHE A 163 34.39 14.86 -6.68
CA PHE A 163 35.32 15.70 -5.94
C PHE A 163 36.68 15.74 -6.62
N ILE A 164 37.31 16.92 -6.69
CA ILE A 164 38.67 17.08 -7.21
C ILE A 164 39.62 16.11 -6.50
N ASP A 165 40.41 15.40 -7.30
CA ASP A 165 41.35 14.40 -6.82
C ASP A 165 42.61 15.10 -6.28
N GLU A 166 42.57 15.50 -5.00
CA GLU A 166 43.68 16.18 -4.33
C GLU A 166 44.95 15.30 -4.25
N GLU A 167 44.80 13.97 -4.26
CA GLU A 167 45.94 13.05 -4.27
C GLU A 167 46.67 13.08 -5.61
N TYR A 168 45.92 13.11 -6.72
CA TYR A 168 46.47 13.23 -8.07
C TYR A 168 47.17 14.58 -8.31
N TYR A 169 46.59 15.69 -7.84
CA TYR A 169 47.16 17.03 -8.03
C TYR A 169 48.19 17.42 -6.98
N GLY A 170 48.22 16.75 -5.82
CA GLY A 170 49.04 17.13 -4.68
C GLY A 170 48.52 18.36 -3.94
N SER A 171 49.16 18.71 -2.83
CA SER A 171 48.72 19.78 -1.91
C SER A 171 48.64 21.17 -2.56
N ASP A 172 49.33 21.38 -3.68
CA ASP A 172 49.39 22.66 -4.37
C ASP A 172 48.03 23.08 -4.93
N ILE A 173 47.14 22.12 -5.25
CA ILE A 173 45.79 22.40 -5.77
C ILE A 173 44.97 23.25 -4.80
N ASN A 174 45.19 23.08 -3.49
CA ASN A 174 44.48 23.80 -2.45
C ASN A 174 44.81 25.30 -2.44
N SER A 175 45.95 25.69 -3.02
CA SER A 175 46.31 27.10 -3.19
C SER A 175 45.55 27.80 -4.34
N PHE A 176 44.81 27.04 -5.15
CA PHE A 176 44.05 27.51 -6.32
C PHE A 176 42.53 27.43 -6.15
N ARG A 177 42.04 27.40 -4.91
CA ARG A 177 40.60 27.27 -4.59
C ARG A 177 39.76 28.30 -5.34
N GLU A 178 40.16 29.55 -5.31
CA GLU A 178 39.41 30.66 -5.89
C GLU A 178 39.45 30.64 -7.44
N GLU A 179 40.54 30.12 -8.02
CA GLU A 179 40.66 29.90 -9.46
C GLU A 179 39.75 28.76 -9.94
N LEU A 180 39.66 27.67 -9.17
CA LEU A 180 38.75 26.55 -9.44
C LEU A 180 37.29 27.02 -9.43
N ILE A 181 36.91 27.83 -8.44
CA ILE A 181 35.57 28.43 -8.37
C ILE A 181 35.32 29.35 -9.57
N ALA A 182 36.31 30.16 -9.95
CA ALA A 182 36.18 31.11 -11.06
C ALA A 182 35.96 30.43 -12.43
N ILE A 183 36.38 29.17 -12.58
CA ILE A 183 36.11 28.38 -13.81
C ILE A 183 34.87 27.49 -13.70
N GLY A 184 34.12 27.54 -12.59
CA GLY A 184 32.83 26.87 -12.43
C GLY A 184 32.81 25.64 -11.53
N VAL A 185 33.91 25.30 -10.84
CA VAL A 185 33.92 24.19 -9.87
C VAL A 185 33.01 24.53 -8.68
N GLY A 186 32.11 23.61 -8.34
CA GLY A 186 31.15 23.81 -7.25
C GLY A 186 31.81 23.80 -5.88
N HIS A 187 31.36 24.71 -5.00
CA HIS A 187 31.95 24.92 -3.67
C HIS A 187 30.93 25.01 -2.53
N ASP A 188 29.64 25.07 -2.85
CA ASP A 188 28.54 25.30 -1.92
C ASP A 188 27.62 24.08 -1.89
N SER A 189 26.79 24.03 -0.85
CA SER A 189 25.86 22.93 -0.62
C SER A 189 24.85 22.77 -1.76
N ASP A 190 24.39 23.87 -2.37
CA ASP A 190 23.35 23.81 -3.42
C ASP A 190 23.88 23.11 -4.66
N LYS A 191 25.07 23.50 -5.13
CA LYS A 191 25.76 22.87 -6.25
C LYS A 191 26.18 21.43 -5.91
N ALA A 192 26.61 21.18 -4.68
CA ALA A 192 26.92 19.83 -4.20
C ALA A 192 25.69 18.92 -4.27
N CYS A 193 24.53 19.35 -3.78
CA CYS A 193 23.29 18.57 -3.85
C CYS A 193 22.91 18.25 -5.31
N GLN A 194 22.98 19.22 -6.22
CA GLN A 194 22.69 19.00 -7.65
C GLN A 194 23.61 17.94 -8.26
N LEU A 195 24.93 18.06 -8.05
CA LEU A 195 25.91 17.16 -8.64
C LEU A 195 25.88 15.77 -8.00
N LEU A 196 25.72 15.67 -6.67
CA LEU A 196 25.62 14.40 -5.96
C LEU A 196 24.33 13.66 -6.34
N ALA A 197 23.17 14.34 -6.36
CA ALA A 197 21.91 13.72 -6.75
C ALA A 197 21.94 13.19 -8.20
N ARG A 198 22.65 13.88 -9.11
CA ARG A 198 22.84 13.42 -10.49
C ARG A 198 23.78 12.22 -10.60
N ASN A 199 24.81 12.16 -9.76
CA ASN A 199 25.85 11.13 -9.83
C ASN A 199 25.60 9.94 -8.91
N VAL A 200 24.66 10.00 -7.96
CA VAL A 200 24.39 8.93 -7.00
C VAL A 200 24.12 7.59 -7.69
N TYR A 201 23.48 7.61 -8.86
CA TYR A 201 23.18 6.40 -9.66
C TYR A 201 24.40 5.73 -10.29
N LYS A 202 25.57 6.39 -10.27
CA LYS A 202 26.84 5.80 -10.71
C LYS A 202 27.57 5.07 -9.59
N LEU A 203 27.16 5.28 -8.34
CA LEU A 203 27.71 4.59 -7.18
C LEU A 203 27.14 3.17 -7.10
N SER A 204 27.95 2.26 -6.57
CA SER A 204 27.58 0.88 -6.28
C SER A 204 27.76 0.49 -4.81
N GLU A 205 28.49 1.29 -4.02
CA GLU A 205 28.73 1.00 -2.61
C GLU A 205 27.63 1.57 -1.73
N THR A 206 27.02 0.71 -0.91
CA THR A 206 25.92 1.06 -0.01
C THR A 206 26.29 2.19 0.94
N ASP A 207 27.49 2.17 1.54
CA ASP A 207 27.91 3.21 2.49
C ASP A 207 28.04 4.58 1.84
N ALA A 208 28.61 4.65 0.63
CA ALA A 208 28.72 5.87 -0.16
C ALA A 208 27.33 6.42 -0.51
N ILE A 209 26.42 5.56 -1.00
CA ILE A 209 25.05 5.94 -1.35
C ILE A 209 24.30 6.45 -0.11
N SER A 210 24.42 5.78 1.04
CA SER A 210 23.79 6.20 2.29
C SER A 210 24.35 7.54 2.80
N ARG A 211 25.65 7.80 2.67
CA ARG A 211 26.25 9.11 2.98
C ARG A 211 25.69 10.21 2.09
N VAL A 212 25.60 9.97 0.78
CA VAL A 212 25.01 10.92 -0.17
C VAL A 212 23.54 11.19 0.15
N TYR A 213 22.72 10.16 0.40
CA TYR A 213 21.33 10.37 0.80
C TYR A 213 21.19 11.17 2.09
N ARG A 214 22.07 10.93 3.07
CA ARG A 214 22.07 11.71 4.31
C ARG A 214 22.40 13.18 4.06
N PHE A 215 23.40 13.46 3.23
CA PHE A 215 23.75 14.82 2.83
C PHE A 215 22.58 15.52 2.11
N LEU A 216 21.96 14.85 1.14
CA LEU A 216 20.80 15.37 0.41
C LEU A 216 19.59 15.60 1.33
N SER A 217 19.38 14.71 2.30
CA SER A 217 18.32 14.81 3.30
C SER A 217 18.55 15.97 4.28
N GLU A 218 19.77 16.12 4.80
CA GLU A 218 20.16 17.23 5.68
C GLU A 218 20.02 18.60 4.98
N ALA A 219 20.22 18.64 3.66
CA ALA A 219 20.05 19.85 2.84
C ALA A 219 18.61 20.05 2.31
N GLU A 220 17.64 19.21 2.71
CA GLU A 220 16.25 19.24 2.24
C GLU A 220 16.11 19.25 0.69
N TRP A 221 17.04 18.60 0.00
CA TRP A 221 17.09 18.60 -1.46
C TRP A 221 15.84 17.97 -2.07
N LYS A 222 15.35 18.53 -3.18
CA LYS A 222 14.24 18.00 -3.97
C LYS A 222 14.55 18.01 -5.46
N PRO A 223 14.09 17.01 -6.22
CA PRO A 223 14.25 16.99 -7.66
C PRO A 223 13.48 18.14 -8.33
N GLU A 224 13.99 18.59 -9.47
CA GLU A 224 13.30 19.58 -10.30
C GLU A 224 11.95 19.05 -10.80
N LYS A 225 10.96 19.95 -10.89
CA LYS A 225 9.60 19.57 -11.31
C LYS A 225 9.62 18.99 -12.73
N GLY A 226 9.18 17.74 -12.86
CA GLY A 226 9.10 17.04 -14.15
C GLY A 226 10.33 16.18 -14.50
N ALA A 227 11.35 16.11 -13.63
CA ALA A 227 12.41 15.12 -13.77
C ALA A 227 11.85 13.69 -13.56
N SER A 228 12.24 12.76 -14.44
CA SER A 228 11.78 11.38 -14.47
C SER A 228 11.90 10.65 -13.13
N SER A 229 10.99 9.69 -12.91
CA SER A 229 10.90 8.80 -11.75
C SER A 229 12.27 8.38 -11.22
N GLY A 230 12.66 8.93 -10.08
CA GLY A 230 13.89 8.52 -9.39
C GLY A 230 13.90 7.00 -9.11
N ARG A 231 15.10 6.47 -8.92
CA ARG A 231 15.29 5.14 -8.34
C ARG A 231 15.77 5.26 -6.91
N ILE A 232 15.44 4.26 -6.09
CA ILE A 232 15.91 4.12 -4.71
C ILE A 232 16.88 2.94 -4.66
N TRP A 233 17.95 3.09 -3.90
CA TRP A 233 18.91 1.99 -3.68
C TRP A 233 18.32 1.02 -2.68
N ILE A 234 18.47 -0.29 -2.93
CA ILE A 234 18.04 -1.35 -2.02
C ILE A 234 19.30 -2.05 -1.50
N PRO A 235 19.77 -1.69 -0.29
CA PRO A 235 21.01 -2.21 0.29
C PRO A 235 21.13 -3.73 0.33
N SER A 236 20.05 -4.43 0.66
CA SER A 236 20.07 -5.90 0.83
C SER A 236 20.26 -6.65 -0.49
N ASP A 237 19.84 -6.05 -1.61
CA ASP A 237 19.91 -6.64 -2.94
C ASP A 237 21.00 -5.97 -3.80
N GLU A 238 21.70 -4.97 -3.27
CA GLU A 238 22.69 -4.13 -3.96
C GLU A 238 22.22 -3.66 -5.35
N LYS A 239 20.97 -3.18 -5.43
CA LYS A 239 20.35 -2.77 -6.70
C LYS A 239 19.54 -1.49 -6.60
N TRP A 240 19.37 -0.84 -7.74
CA TRP A 240 18.46 0.30 -7.92
C TRP A 240 17.04 -0.20 -8.25
N ALA A 241 16.05 0.20 -7.45
CA ALA A 241 14.64 -0.11 -7.65
C ALA A 241 13.85 1.14 -8.05
N ASP A 242 12.84 0.99 -8.91
CA ASP A 242 11.96 2.10 -9.28
C ASP A 242 11.04 2.48 -8.11
N ILE A 243 10.73 3.79 -7.96
CA ILE A 243 9.87 4.30 -6.88
C ILE A 243 8.53 3.57 -6.79
N SER A 244 7.93 3.22 -7.93
CA SER A 244 6.64 2.50 -7.97
C SER A 244 6.70 1.12 -7.32
N SER A 245 7.89 0.51 -7.29
CA SER A 245 8.15 -0.79 -6.65
C SER A 245 8.53 -0.67 -5.16
N CYS A 246 8.49 0.53 -4.58
CA CYS A 246 8.88 0.79 -3.20
C CYS A 246 7.72 1.33 -2.36
N VAL A 247 7.71 0.96 -1.08
CA VAL A 247 6.86 1.56 -0.04
C VAL A 247 7.70 1.78 1.21
N LEU A 248 7.36 2.78 2.03
CA LEU A 248 8.12 3.02 3.27
C LEU A 248 7.85 1.91 4.29
N PHE A 249 6.58 1.60 4.51
CA PHE A 249 6.13 0.69 5.56
C PHE A 249 5.17 -0.37 5.01
N ASP A 250 5.28 -1.58 5.53
CA ASP A 250 4.33 -2.68 5.35
C ASP A 250 4.07 -3.31 6.72
N LYS A 251 3.24 -2.63 7.51
CA LYS A 251 2.96 -2.99 8.92
C LYS A 251 2.47 -4.42 9.07
N ASP A 252 1.70 -4.88 8.09
CA ASP A 252 1.07 -6.19 8.09
C ASP A 252 1.94 -7.27 7.43
N LYS A 253 3.09 -6.91 6.86
CA LYS A 253 4.06 -7.80 6.19
C LYS A 253 3.42 -8.65 5.07
N LEU A 254 2.45 -8.09 4.35
CA LEU A 254 1.74 -8.79 3.28
C LEU A 254 2.37 -8.62 1.91
N PHE A 255 3.19 -7.58 1.73
CA PHE A 255 3.67 -7.12 0.42
C PHE A 255 5.19 -7.26 0.24
N GLY A 256 5.91 -7.86 1.18
CA GLY A 256 7.37 -8.01 1.10
C GLY A 256 7.88 -8.73 -0.16
N SER A 257 7.03 -9.51 -0.86
CA SER A 257 7.36 -10.12 -2.15
C SER A 257 7.03 -9.25 -3.37
N LYS A 258 6.17 -8.24 -3.21
CA LYS A 258 5.70 -7.33 -4.28
C LYS A 258 6.45 -6.00 -4.26
N PHE A 259 6.75 -5.47 -3.07
CA PHE A 259 7.38 -4.17 -2.87
C PHE A 259 8.66 -4.28 -2.06
N ASN A 260 9.61 -3.41 -2.39
CA ASN A 260 10.75 -3.13 -1.53
C ASN A 260 10.28 -2.25 -0.37
N VAL A 261 10.20 -2.82 0.83
CA VAL A 261 9.77 -2.13 2.05
C VAL A 261 10.98 -1.43 2.66
N LEU A 262 11.07 -0.11 2.48
CA LEU A 262 12.28 0.66 2.79
C LEU A 262 12.61 0.68 4.30
N GLU A 263 11.62 0.55 5.18
CA GLU A 263 11.83 0.37 6.62
C GLU A 263 12.78 -0.81 6.92
N ASN A 264 12.68 -1.91 6.17
CA ASN A 264 13.53 -3.07 6.41
C ASN A 264 15.02 -2.80 6.08
N HIS A 265 15.31 -1.77 5.30
CA HIS A 265 16.67 -1.44 4.87
C HIS A 265 17.23 -0.19 5.56
N TYR A 266 16.38 0.77 5.92
CA TYR A 266 16.79 2.10 6.39
C TYR A 266 16.31 2.44 7.82
N CYS A 267 15.68 1.53 8.57
CA CYS A 267 15.21 1.83 9.94
C CYS A 267 16.27 1.81 11.04
N SER A 268 17.53 1.46 10.74
CA SER A 268 18.56 1.34 11.79
C SER A 268 19.53 2.54 11.81
N GLY A 269 19.97 2.90 13.02
CA GLY A 269 21.07 3.82 13.24
C GLY A 269 20.84 5.24 12.69
N LYS A 270 21.74 5.69 11.82
CA LYS A 270 21.81 7.08 11.31
C LYS A 270 20.88 7.34 10.12
N ASP A 271 20.21 6.32 9.61
CA ASP A 271 19.49 6.38 8.33
C ASP A 271 17.96 6.43 8.48
N HIS A 272 17.45 6.39 9.71
CA HIS A 272 16.00 6.44 9.98
C HIS A 272 15.33 7.70 9.40
N ASN A 273 16.04 8.83 9.38
CA ASN A 273 15.52 10.08 8.80
C ASN A 273 15.39 10.02 7.26
N LEU A 274 15.99 9.03 6.60
CA LEU A 274 15.91 8.87 5.15
C LEU A 274 14.53 8.45 4.68
N LEU A 275 13.73 7.75 5.50
CA LEU A 275 12.36 7.37 5.10
C LEU A 275 11.49 8.61 4.81
N GLY A 276 11.58 9.62 5.66
CA GLY A 276 10.89 10.90 5.47
C GLY A 276 11.40 11.64 4.23
N PHE A 277 12.72 11.60 4.00
CA PHE A 277 13.34 12.13 2.78
C PHE A 277 12.83 11.42 1.52
N PHE A 278 12.74 10.09 1.51
CA PHE A 278 12.27 9.35 0.34
C PHE A 278 10.81 9.68 -0.02
N SER A 279 9.96 9.89 0.97
CA SER A 279 8.60 10.35 0.74
C SER A 279 8.54 11.78 0.21
N SER A 280 9.31 12.69 0.80
CA SER A 280 9.23 14.13 0.50
C SER A 280 9.97 14.55 -0.77
N ALA A 281 11.10 13.94 -1.08
CA ALA A 281 11.91 14.24 -2.27
C ALA A 281 11.47 13.42 -3.48
N PHE A 282 11.25 12.11 -3.31
CA PHE A 282 10.94 11.21 -4.43
C PHE A 282 9.47 10.81 -4.53
N GLY A 283 8.62 11.15 -3.56
CA GLY A 283 7.21 10.78 -3.59
C GLY A 283 6.97 9.28 -3.32
N VAL A 284 7.90 8.60 -2.63
CA VAL A 284 7.69 7.19 -2.26
C VAL A 284 6.46 7.08 -1.36
N ARG A 285 5.56 6.14 -1.70
CA ARG A 285 4.31 5.91 -0.99
C ARG A 285 4.60 5.41 0.42
N ILE A 286 3.87 5.96 1.41
CA ILE A 286 4.06 5.63 2.82
C ILE A 286 3.65 4.17 3.10
N ASN A 287 2.48 3.75 2.61
CA ASN A 287 1.95 2.40 2.76
C ASN A 287 1.39 1.90 1.41
N PRO A 288 1.19 0.59 1.24
CA PRO A 288 0.40 0.05 0.14
C PRO A 288 -1.01 0.67 0.07
N SER A 289 -1.50 0.86 -1.16
CA SER A 289 -2.81 1.46 -1.43
C SER A 289 -3.95 0.44 -1.36
N ILE A 290 -5.21 0.90 -1.36
CA ILE A 290 -6.36 -0.02 -1.46
C ILE A 290 -6.34 -0.83 -2.75
N GLU A 291 -5.91 -0.21 -3.85
CA GLU A 291 -5.73 -0.90 -5.13
C GLU A 291 -4.70 -2.04 -5.02
N ASP A 292 -3.62 -1.86 -4.25
CA ASP A 292 -2.64 -2.92 -3.99
C ASP A 292 -3.22 -4.09 -3.20
N TYR A 293 -4.04 -3.80 -2.18
CA TYR A 293 -4.75 -4.84 -1.42
C TYR A 293 -5.75 -5.58 -2.32
N CYS A 294 -6.52 -4.88 -3.17
CA CYS A 294 -7.41 -5.53 -4.14
C CYS A 294 -6.65 -6.45 -5.11
N GLU A 295 -5.50 -6.01 -5.62
CA GLU A 295 -4.64 -6.85 -6.47
C GLU A 295 -4.07 -8.05 -5.71
N LEU A 296 -3.66 -7.87 -4.45
CA LEU A 296 -3.18 -8.94 -3.59
C LEU A 296 -4.27 -9.99 -3.37
N TRP A 297 -5.50 -9.57 -3.10
CA TRP A 297 -6.62 -10.50 -2.94
C TRP A 297 -6.90 -11.27 -4.22
N LYS A 298 -6.97 -10.60 -5.38
CA LYS A 298 -7.13 -11.27 -6.69
C LYS A 298 -6.00 -12.27 -6.98
N TYR A 299 -4.78 -11.96 -6.56
CA TYR A 299 -3.66 -12.89 -6.65
C TYR A 299 -3.87 -14.11 -5.75
N TRP A 300 -4.29 -13.91 -4.50
CA TRP A 300 -4.62 -14.99 -3.58
C TRP A 300 -5.77 -15.86 -4.08
N GLU A 301 -6.83 -15.29 -4.65
CA GLU A 301 -7.95 -16.05 -5.23
C GLU A 301 -7.51 -17.04 -6.32
N LYS A 302 -6.47 -16.68 -7.09
CA LYS A 302 -5.91 -17.48 -8.19
C LYS A 302 -4.88 -18.51 -7.73
N THR A 303 -4.08 -18.17 -6.72
CA THR A 303 -2.87 -18.94 -6.36
C THR A 303 -3.02 -19.72 -5.07
N LYS A 304 -3.87 -19.26 -4.15
CA LYS A 304 -4.04 -19.84 -2.81
C LYS A 304 -5.44 -20.42 -2.66
N ASN A 305 -5.48 -21.68 -2.23
CA ASN A 305 -6.74 -22.31 -1.80
C ASN A 305 -7.04 -22.06 -0.32
N ARG A 306 -6.00 -21.80 0.48
CA ARG A 306 -6.09 -21.49 1.91
C ARG A 306 -5.16 -20.32 2.24
N LEU A 307 -5.61 -19.44 3.13
CA LEU A 307 -4.87 -18.32 3.68
C LEU A 307 -4.52 -18.59 5.14
N SER A 308 -3.39 -18.09 5.64
CA SER A 308 -3.13 -18.11 7.08
C SER A 308 -4.10 -17.20 7.83
N SER A 309 -4.35 -17.49 9.11
CA SER A 309 -5.18 -16.63 9.97
C SER A 309 -4.62 -15.20 10.03
N HIS A 310 -3.29 -15.05 10.07
CA HIS A 310 -2.62 -13.76 10.06
C HIS A 310 -2.89 -12.97 8.77
N GLU A 311 -2.75 -13.58 7.59
CA GLU A 311 -3.03 -12.92 6.30
C GLU A 311 -4.48 -12.45 6.20
N CYS A 312 -5.43 -13.29 6.59
CA CYS A 312 -6.84 -12.91 6.63
C CYS A 312 -7.08 -11.77 7.62
N CYS A 313 -6.58 -11.87 8.85
CA CYS A 313 -6.75 -10.82 9.87
C CYS A 313 -6.17 -9.48 9.40
N ALA A 314 -4.97 -9.49 8.83
CA ALA A 314 -4.31 -8.31 8.31
C ALA A 314 -5.12 -7.66 7.18
N PHE A 315 -5.52 -8.45 6.18
CA PHE A 315 -6.29 -7.97 5.05
C PHE A 315 -7.62 -7.33 5.49
N TRP A 316 -8.41 -8.05 6.28
CA TRP A 316 -9.71 -7.55 6.74
C TRP A 316 -9.55 -6.36 7.69
N SER A 317 -8.47 -6.30 8.48
CA SER A 317 -8.19 -5.13 9.33
C SER A 317 -7.95 -3.88 8.48
N PHE A 318 -7.23 -4.02 7.36
CA PHE A 318 -7.06 -2.94 6.41
C PHE A 318 -8.39 -2.52 5.79
N VAL A 319 -9.20 -3.49 5.34
CA VAL A 319 -10.53 -3.23 4.75
C VAL A 319 -11.44 -2.51 5.73
N VAL A 320 -11.50 -2.93 7.00
CA VAL A 320 -12.31 -2.26 8.02
C VAL A 320 -11.88 -0.81 8.25
N ARG A 321 -10.57 -0.52 8.25
CA ARG A 321 -10.06 0.84 8.48
C ARG A 321 -10.28 1.80 7.32
N HIS A 322 -10.41 1.30 6.09
CA HIS A 322 -10.51 2.12 4.87
C HIS A 322 -11.82 1.93 4.10
N GLY A 323 -12.68 1.03 4.56
CA GLY A 323 -13.90 0.60 3.89
C GLY A 323 -15.05 1.61 3.92
N ASP A 324 -15.02 2.61 4.81
CA ASP A 324 -16.06 3.66 4.90
C ASP A 324 -16.10 4.64 3.73
N THR A 325 -15.21 4.50 2.75
CA THR A 325 -15.21 5.36 1.57
C THR A 325 -16.01 4.70 0.45
N VAL A 326 -16.93 5.45 -0.17
CA VAL A 326 -17.74 4.97 -1.32
C VAL A 326 -16.88 4.37 -2.43
N LYS A 327 -15.68 4.93 -2.65
CA LYS A 327 -14.70 4.40 -3.61
C LYS A 327 -14.16 3.02 -3.18
N ALA A 328 -13.85 2.84 -1.90
CA ALA A 328 -13.41 1.55 -1.36
C ALA A 328 -14.51 0.50 -1.46
N GLU A 329 -15.75 0.82 -1.05
CA GLU A 329 -16.87 -0.13 -1.10
C GLU A 329 -17.09 -0.65 -2.53
N LYS A 330 -17.12 0.26 -3.51
CA LYS A 330 -17.26 -0.11 -4.93
C LYS A 330 -16.11 -0.99 -5.41
N LEU A 331 -14.87 -0.62 -5.09
CA LEU A 331 -13.69 -1.41 -5.46
C LEU A 331 -13.70 -2.80 -4.83
N LEU A 332 -14.15 -2.92 -3.57
CA LEU A 332 -14.25 -4.19 -2.86
C LEU A 332 -15.34 -5.07 -3.47
N SER A 333 -16.53 -4.52 -3.75
CA SER A 333 -17.63 -5.28 -4.37
C SER A 333 -17.32 -5.78 -5.78
N GLU A 334 -16.55 -5.02 -6.56
CA GLU A 334 -16.18 -5.40 -7.93
C GLU A 334 -14.94 -6.30 -7.99
N SER A 335 -14.14 -6.37 -6.92
CA SER A 335 -12.83 -7.03 -6.96
C SER A 335 -12.83 -8.48 -6.48
N PHE A 336 -13.83 -8.92 -5.74
CA PHE A 336 -13.82 -10.21 -5.08
C PHE A 336 -14.69 -11.22 -5.83
N SER A 337 -14.17 -12.44 -5.99
CA SER A 337 -14.90 -13.60 -6.51
C SER A 337 -15.02 -14.71 -5.47
N ARG A 338 -14.11 -14.73 -4.48
CA ARG A 338 -14.06 -15.70 -3.39
C ARG A 338 -13.86 -15.00 -2.04
N LEU A 339 -14.47 -15.56 -1.00
CA LEU A 339 -14.41 -15.07 0.38
C LEU A 339 -13.91 -16.14 1.34
N PRO A 340 -13.34 -15.73 2.49
CA PRO A 340 -12.91 -16.65 3.51
C PRO A 340 -14.11 -17.30 4.19
N VAL A 341 -14.05 -18.62 4.34
CA VAL A 341 -15.07 -19.42 5.03
C VAL A 341 -14.51 -20.11 6.25
N HIS A 342 -15.40 -20.37 7.21
CA HIS A 342 -15.08 -21.17 8.38
C HIS A 342 -14.80 -22.62 7.95
N SER A 343 -13.64 -23.17 8.35
CA SER A 343 -13.28 -24.56 8.10
C SER A 343 -13.71 -25.41 9.30
N PRO A 344 -14.44 -26.54 9.11
CA PRO A 344 -14.85 -27.42 10.20
C PRO A 344 -13.68 -28.11 10.92
N ASP A 345 -12.63 -28.46 10.18
CA ASP A 345 -11.48 -29.21 10.72
C ASP A 345 -10.46 -28.30 11.40
N CYS A 346 -10.53 -28.21 12.72
CA CYS A 346 -9.47 -27.64 13.58
C CYS A 346 -8.30 -28.60 13.84
N ASN A 347 -8.28 -29.80 13.23
CA ASN A 347 -7.40 -30.88 13.66
C ASN A 347 -6.26 -31.30 12.73
N ASN A 348 -5.95 -30.62 11.62
CA ASN A 348 -4.64 -30.77 10.93
C ASN A 348 -4.38 -29.88 9.70
N ASN A 349 -5.29 -29.00 9.27
CA ASN A 349 -5.06 -28.15 8.09
C ASN A 349 -5.13 -26.66 8.46
N GLU A 350 -4.00 -26.12 8.92
CA GLU A 350 -3.83 -24.71 9.30
C GLU A 350 -4.11 -23.76 8.12
N GLY A 351 -5.34 -23.25 8.02
CA GLY A 351 -5.64 -22.18 7.06
C GLY A 351 -7.13 -21.96 6.79
N VAL A 352 -7.47 -20.69 6.57
CA VAL A 352 -8.78 -20.19 6.18
C VAL A 352 -9.03 -20.50 4.72
N MET A 353 -10.07 -21.27 4.42
CA MET A 353 -10.42 -21.65 3.06
C MET A 353 -11.12 -20.50 2.32
N LEU A 354 -10.94 -20.41 0.99
CA LEU A 354 -11.65 -19.45 0.15
C LEU A 354 -12.73 -20.15 -0.70
N SER A 355 -13.98 -19.69 -0.62
CA SER A 355 -15.13 -20.21 -1.39
C SER A 355 -15.76 -19.10 -2.25
N SER A 356 -16.44 -19.48 -3.34
CA SER A 356 -17.13 -18.51 -4.21
C SER A 356 -18.17 -17.72 -3.43
N ILE A 357 -18.27 -16.40 -3.66
CA ILE A 357 -19.24 -15.52 -2.99
C ILE A 357 -20.68 -16.06 -3.08
N SER A 358 -21.04 -16.67 -4.22
CA SER A 358 -22.37 -17.23 -4.46
C SER A 358 -22.74 -18.40 -3.54
N ASP A 359 -21.74 -19.05 -2.94
CA ASP A 359 -21.87 -20.25 -2.11
C ASP A 359 -21.54 -19.97 -0.63
N VAL A 360 -21.36 -18.69 -0.27
CA VAL A 360 -21.03 -18.25 1.09
C VAL A 360 -22.20 -17.50 1.70
N PHE A 361 -22.47 -17.75 2.98
CA PHE A 361 -23.63 -17.24 3.69
C PHE A 361 -23.26 -16.62 5.03
N ILE A 362 -24.05 -15.63 5.45
CA ILE A 362 -24.05 -15.09 6.80
C ILE A 362 -24.96 -15.98 7.65
N ALA A 363 -24.41 -16.53 8.72
CA ALA A 363 -25.16 -17.29 9.73
C ALA A 363 -25.96 -16.35 10.64
N ASP A 364 -27.13 -15.92 10.18
CA ASP A 364 -28.08 -15.10 10.93
C ASP A 364 -29.03 -15.93 11.80
N ASP A 365 -29.23 -17.20 11.47
CA ASP A 365 -29.96 -18.20 12.26
C ASP A 365 -29.00 -19.26 12.81
N LEU A 366 -28.98 -19.43 14.13
CA LEU A 366 -28.08 -20.37 14.82
C LEU A 366 -28.49 -21.83 14.64
N LEU A 367 -29.78 -22.14 14.52
CA LEU A 367 -30.24 -23.51 14.27
C LEU A 367 -29.88 -23.93 12.84
N LEU A 368 -30.07 -23.05 11.87
CA LEU A 368 -29.60 -23.28 10.49
C LEU A 368 -28.07 -23.40 10.45
N LYS A 369 -27.36 -22.57 11.21
CA LYS A 369 -25.90 -22.64 11.30
C LYS A 369 -25.43 -24.00 11.81
N ASP A 370 -26.03 -24.50 12.88
CA ASP A 370 -25.64 -25.79 13.48
C ASP A 370 -25.91 -26.96 12.54
N MET A 371 -26.95 -26.89 11.70
CA MET A 371 -27.25 -27.92 10.70
C MET A 371 -26.22 -28.03 9.58
N PHE A 372 -25.58 -26.91 9.21
CA PHE A 372 -24.57 -26.86 8.15
C PHE A 372 -23.16 -26.59 8.69
N ILE A 373 -22.92 -26.84 9.99
CA ILE A 373 -21.66 -26.47 10.67
C ILE A 373 -20.44 -27.18 10.07
N ASP A 374 -20.64 -28.40 9.60
CA ASP A 374 -19.60 -29.24 8.96
C ASP A 374 -19.38 -28.87 7.49
N SER A 375 -20.11 -27.89 6.97
CA SER A 375 -19.96 -27.39 5.60
C SER A 375 -19.22 -26.04 5.59
N PRO A 376 -18.22 -25.85 4.70
CA PRO A 376 -17.46 -24.60 4.61
C PRO A 376 -18.23 -23.52 3.82
N VAL A 377 -19.44 -23.21 4.30
CA VAL A 377 -20.40 -22.30 3.63
C VAL A 377 -20.63 -21.00 4.40
N PHE A 378 -20.17 -20.92 5.65
CA PHE A 378 -20.33 -19.71 6.45
C PHE A 378 -19.10 -18.81 6.35
N VAL A 379 -19.33 -17.50 6.28
CA VAL A 379 -18.26 -16.50 6.33
C VAL A 379 -17.35 -16.71 7.55
N TRP A 380 -16.06 -16.51 7.33
CA TRP A 380 -15.05 -16.63 8.38
C TRP A 380 -15.05 -15.42 9.32
N TYR A 381 -14.70 -15.65 10.58
CA TYR A 381 -14.44 -14.61 11.57
C TYR A 381 -13.13 -14.92 12.32
N PRO A 382 -12.36 -13.89 12.73
CA PRO A 382 -11.15 -14.10 13.50
C PRO A 382 -11.47 -14.77 14.84
N THR A 383 -10.71 -15.82 15.15
CA THR A 383 -10.78 -16.56 16.41
C THR A 383 -9.38 -16.62 17.02
N PRO A 384 -9.13 -16.02 18.20
CA PRO A 384 -10.08 -15.26 19.02
C PRO A 384 -10.53 -13.96 18.35
N SER A 385 -11.66 -13.41 18.80
CA SER A 385 -12.17 -12.12 18.33
C SER A 385 -11.13 -11.01 18.57
N ILE A 386 -10.93 -10.15 17.58
CA ILE A 386 -9.99 -9.04 17.63
C ILE A 386 -10.78 -7.73 17.73
N PRO A 387 -10.51 -6.83 18.70
CA PRO A 387 -11.29 -5.59 18.87
C PRO A 387 -11.35 -4.71 17.62
N THR A 388 -10.26 -4.65 16.83
CA THR A 388 -10.19 -3.88 15.58
C THR A 388 -10.98 -4.51 14.43
N LEU A 389 -11.39 -5.78 14.57
CA LEU A 389 -12.17 -6.54 13.61
C LEU A 389 -13.44 -7.06 14.28
N SER A 390 -14.30 -6.12 14.70
CA SER A 390 -15.56 -6.51 15.32
C SER A 390 -16.40 -7.33 14.34
N ARG A 391 -17.05 -8.38 14.86
CA ARG A 391 -17.93 -9.24 14.07
C ARG A 391 -19.06 -8.47 13.41
N THR A 392 -19.63 -7.47 14.10
CA THR A 392 -20.67 -6.59 13.57
C THR A 392 -20.20 -5.88 12.30
N ARG A 393 -18.98 -5.34 12.33
CA ARG A 393 -18.43 -4.60 11.19
C ARG A 393 -18.13 -5.51 10.00
N LEU A 394 -17.63 -6.72 10.26
CA LEU A 394 -17.42 -7.73 9.21
C LEU A 394 -18.75 -8.16 8.57
N ILE A 395 -19.81 -8.34 9.35
CA ILE A 395 -21.15 -8.67 8.83
C ILE A 395 -21.65 -7.57 7.88
N GLU A 396 -21.51 -6.30 8.25
CA GLU A 396 -21.87 -5.18 7.36
C GLU A 396 -21.09 -5.22 6.04
N ILE A 397 -19.78 -5.44 6.11
CA ILE A 397 -18.94 -5.52 4.91
C ILE A 397 -19.33 -6.72 4.04
N TYR A 398 -19.59 -7.89 4.62
CA TYR A 398 -20.06 -9.06 3.87
C TYR A 398 -21.41 -8.80 3.19
N ARG A 399 -22.34 -8.11 3.85
CA ARG A 399 -23.60 -7.68 3.23
C ARG A 399 -23.35 -6.74 2.05
N ASN A 400 -22.44 -5.77 2.19
CA ASN A 400 -22.09 -4.83 1.12
C ASN A 400 -21.41 -5.51 -0.08
N ILE A 401 -20.65 -6.59 0.15
CA ILE A 401 -20.06 -7.42 -0.92
C ILE A 401 -21.13 -8.26 -1.64
N GLY A 402 -22.30 -8.47 -1.02
CA GLY A 402 -23.42 -9.23 -1.60
C GLY A 402 -23.61 -10.64 -1.02
N VAL A 403 -22.98 -10.94 0.12
CA VAL A 403 -23.18 -12.22 0.82
C VAL A 403 -24.59 -12.29 1.39
N LYS A 404 -25.30 -13.38 1.12
CA LYS A 404 -26.69 -13.58 1.55
C LYS A 404 -26.78 -14.17 2.95
N GLU A 405 -27.89 -13.92 3.62
CA GLU A 405 -28.25 -14.56 4.90
C GLU A 405 -28.76 -15.99 4.65
N VAL A 406 -28.38 -16.93 5.50
CA VAL A 406 -28.73 -18.35 5.32
C VAL A 406 -30.23 -18.56 5.44
N SER A 407 -30.91 -17.83 6.33
CA SER A 407 -32.37 -17.89 6.51
C SER A 407 -33.17 -17.59 5.24
N LYS A 408 -32.61 -16.77 4.33
CA LYS A 408 -33.24 -16.36 3.07
C LYS A 408 -32.93 -17.28 1.89
N CYS A 409 -31.99 -18.21 2.05
CA CYS A 409 -31.48 -19.05 0.96
C CYS A 409 -31.84 -20.53 1.11
N VAL A 410 -32.28 -20.96 2.29
CA VAL A 410 -32.62 -22.35 2.55
C VAL A 410 -34.03 -22.65 2.05
N GLU A 411 -34.14 -23.67 1.21
CA GLU A 411 -35.41 -24.26 0.79
C GLU A 411 -35.84 -25.30 1.82
N ILE A 412 -37.07 -25.18 2.32
CA ILE A 412 -37.63 -26.10 3.31
C ILE A 412 -38.59 -27.05 2.58
N ALA A 413 -38.23 -28.32 2.54
CA ALA A 413 -39.10 -29.39 2.07
C ALA A 413 -39.63 -30.17 3.28
N GLU A 414 -40.95 -30.15 3.44
CA GLU A 414 -41.60 -30.96 4.46
C GLU A 414 -41.81 -32.38 3.93
N ALA A 415 -41.52 -33.40 4.75
CA ALA A 415 -41.60 -34.80 4.34
C ALA A 415 -43.04 -35.21 3.97
N ASP A 416 -43.22 -36.11 3.00
CA ASP A 416 -44.56 -36.62 2.66
C ASP A 416 -45.08 -37.55 3.78
N LEU A 417 -46.24 -37.23 4.36
CA LEU A 417 -46.85 -37.98 5.47
C LEU A 417 -47.83 -39.08 5.01
N THR A 418 -47.94 -39.35 3.71
CA THR A 418 -48.92 -40.27 3.10
C THR A 418 -48.83 -41.76 3.50
N GLY A 419 -47.93 -42.14 4.42
CA GLY A 419 -47.78 -43.52 4.92
C GLY A 419 -47.56 -43.67 6.42
N PHE A 420 -47.70 -42.60 7.21
CA PHE A 420 -47.39 -42.62 8.65
C PHE A 420 -48.39 -43.48 9.42
N LYS A 421 -47.89 -44.40 10.25
CA LYS A 421 -48.74 -45.11 11.22
C LYS A 421 -49.26 -44.12 12.23
N THR A 422 -50.55 -43.84 12.14
CA THR A 422 -51.24 -42.91 13.02
C THR A 422 -52.01 -43.68 14.08
N GLU A 423 -51.71 -43.42 15.35
CA GLU A 423 -52.54 -43.92 16.44
C GLU A 423 -53.69 -42.92 16.61
N LEU A 424 -54.92 -43.32 16.25
CA LEU A 424 -56.10 -42.53 16.58
C LEU A 424 -56.20 -42.47 18.11
N GLN A 425 -56.24 -41.27 18.66
CA GLN A 425 -56.46 -41.07 20.08
C GLN A 425 -57.91 -41.50 20.40
N GLU A 426 -58.10 -42.65 21.05
CA GLU A 426 -59.32 -42.90 21.80
C GLU A 426 -59.30 -41.97 23.02
N VAL A 427 -60.27 -41.06 23.08
CA VAL A 427 -60.45 -40.04 24.11
C VAL A 427 -60.56 -40.69 25.49
N VAL A 428 -59.55 -40.51 26.35
CA VAL A 428 -59.63 -40.92 27.77
C VAL A 428 -59.14 -39.83 28.73
N ASP A 429 -58.56 -38.71 28.27
CA ASP A 429 -58.12 -37.64 29.19
C ASP A 429 -58.17 -36.24 28.54
N PRO A 430 -59.13 -35.38 28.89
CA PRO A 430 -59.30 -34.05 28.26
C PRO A 430 -58.15 -33.07 28.53
N LYS A 431 -57.26 -33.39 29.49
CA LYS A 431 -56.02 -32.63 29.75
C LYS A 431 -54.89 -32.90 28.75
N LYS A 432 -55.07 -33.82 27.80
CA LYS A 432 -54.05 -34.21 26.80
C LYS A 432 -54.25 -33.63 25.40
N ASN A 433 -55.29 -32.81 25.20
CA ASN A 433 -55.47 -32.15 23.92
C ASN A 433 -54.43 -31.04 23.77
N LEU A 434 -53.55 -31.19 22.76
CA LEU A 434 -52.57 -30.17 22.37
C LEU A 434 -53.23 -28.81 22.10
N ILE A 435 -54.50 -28.81 21.68
CA ILE A 435 -55.34 -27.63 21.47
C ILE A 435 -56.40 -27.62 22.58
N GLY A 436 -56.08 -26.97 23.70
CA GLY A 436 -56.95 -26.84 24.86
C GLY A 436 -57.50 -25.41 25.06
N PRO A 437 -58.43 -25.22 26.01
CA PRO A 437 -59.06 -23.92 26.28
C PRO A 437 -58.04 -22.84 26.68
N GLY A 438 -56.96 -23.21 27.37
CA GLY A 438 -55.89 -22.27 27.71
C GLY A 438 -55.15 -21.70 26.50
N LEU A 439 -54.91 -22.53 25.47
CA LEU A 439 -54.29 -22.07 24.21
C LEU A 439 -55.23 -21.13 23.45
N VAL A 440 -56.51 -21.49 23.34
CA VAL A 440 -57.53 -20.68 22.67
C VAL A 440 -57.69 -19.33 23.38
N LYS A 441 -57.77 -19.33 24.71
CA LYS A 441 -57.83 -18.11 25.55
C LYS A 441 -56.63 -17.21 25.30
N LEU A 442 -55.41 -17.76 25.26
CA LEU A 442 -54.19 -17.00 24.98
C LEU A 442 -54.19 -16.37 23.59
N ILE A 443 -54.56 -17.14 22.56
CA ILE A 443 -54.58 -16.66 21.17
C ILE A 443 -55.66 -15.59 21.01
N LEU A 444 -56.85 -15.78 21.58
CA LEU A 444 -57.91 -14.75 21.61
C LEU A 444 -57.43 -13.47 22.30
N ALA A 445 -56.79 -13.59 23.46
CA ALA A 445 -56.26 -12.45 24.18
C ALA A 445 -55.18 -11.70 23.40
N PHE A 446 -54.34 -12.43 22.65
CA PHE A 446 -53.36 -11.85 21.73
C PHE A 446 -54.05 -11.12 20.58
N LEU A 447 -55.01 -11.76 19.91
CA LEU A 447 -55.76 -11.19 18.79
C LEU A 447 -56.61 -9.97 19.19
N SER A 448 -57.01 -9.89 20.46
CA SER A 448 -57.79 -8.78 21.01
C SER A 448 -56.96 -7.51 21.24
N ASP A 449 -55.63 -7.57 21.13
CA ASP A 449 -54.75 -6.40 21.22
C ASP A 449 -55.16 -5.34 20.16
N PRO A 450 -55.63 -4.14 20.58
CA PRO A 450 -56.09 -3.10 19.66
C PRO A 450 -55.03 -2.67 18.64
N SER A 451 -53.74 -2.83 18.95
CA SER A 451 -52.64 -2.49 18.04
C SER A 451 -52.60 -3.40 16.80
N LEU A 452 -53.15 -4.62 16.89
CA LEU A 452 -53.18 -5.58 15.79
C LEU A 452 -54.34 -5.33 14.81
N LYS A 453 -55.34 -4.52 15.17
CA LYS A 453 -56.49 -4.19 14.30
C LYS A 453 -57.19 -5.44 13.73
N VAL A 454 -57.34 -6.49 14.52
CA VAL A 454 -58.06 -7.71 14.11
C VAL A 454 -59.53 -7.57 14.51
N GLU A 455 -60.41 -7.51 13.51
CA GLU A 455 -61.86 -7.40 13.74
C GLU A 455 -62.44 -8.71 14.28
N THR A 456 -63.58 -8.62 14.97
CA THR A 456 -64.23 -9.77 15.63
C THR A 456 -64.46 -10.95 14.67
N ALA A 457 -64.93 -10.70 13.45
CA ALA A 457 -65.14 -11.75 12.45
C ALA A 457 -63.84 -12.49 12.07
N GLU A 458 -62.72 -11.78 12.02
CA GLU A 458 -61.41 -12.37 11.71
C GLU A 458 -60.87 -13.18 12.91
N ARG A 459 -61.04 -12.66 14.14
CA ARG A 459 -60.68 -13.40 15.37
C ARG A 459 -61.42 -14.73 15.43
N LEU A 460 -62.73 -14.72 15.23
CA LEU A 460 -63.57 -15.92 15.23
C LEU A 460 -63.14 -16.91 14.15
N ARG A 461 -62.90 -16.45 12.91
CA ARG A 461 -62.41 -17.29 11.80
C ARG A 461 -61.11 -18.01 12.17
N ILE A 462 -60.17 -17.30 12.79
CA ILE A 462 -58.88 -17.86 13.22
C ILE A 462 -59.09 -18.92 14.29
N ILE A 463 -59.94 -18.66 15.30
CA ILE A 463 -60.19 -19.62 16.38
C ILE A 463 -60.95 -20.85 15.89
N HIS A 464 -61.97 -20.71 15.06
CA HIS A 464 -62.64 -21.87 14.46
C HIS A 464 -61.65 -22.73 13.66
N SER A 465 -60.75 -22.11 12.89
CA SER A 465 -59.70 -22.85 12.17
C SER A 465 -58.69 -23.57 13.07
N LEU A 466 -58.62 -23.22 14.35
CA LEU A 466 -57.78 -23.87 15.36
C LEU A 466 -58.54 -24.96 16.12
N VAL A 467 -59.80 -24.71 16.49
CA VAL A 467 -60.65 -25.65 17.25
C VAL A 467 -61.09 -26.83 16.37
N ASP A 468 -61.31 -26.61 15.08
CA ASP A 468 -61.74 -27.64 14.12
C ASP A 468 -60.59 -28.57 13.65
N ILE A 469 -59.39 -28.46 14.23
CA ILE A 469 -58.22 -29.24 13.82
C ILE A 469 -58.26 -30.64 14.41
N ASP A 470 -57.98 -31.64 13.56
CA ASP A 470 -57.74 -33.02 13.98
C ASP A 470 -56.28 -33.20 14.41
N VAL A 471 -56.05 -33.59 15.67
CA VAL A 471 -54.70 -33.79 16.21
C VAL A 471 -54.35 -35.27 16.21
N LYS A 472 -53.27 -35.63 15.54
CA LYS A 472 -52.81 -37.01 15.34
C LYS A 472 -51.45 -37.23 15.96
N GLU A 473 -51.38 -38.15 16.91
CA GLU A 473 -50.11 -38.58 17.49
C GLU A 473 -49.43 -39.65 16.61
N THR A 474 -48.10 -39.54 16.47
CA THR A 474 -47.28 -40.54 15.79
C THR A 474 -46.06 -40.90 16.63
N SER A 475 -45.66 -42.17 16.56
CA SER A 475 -44.38 -42.64 17.12
C SER A 475 -43.21 -42.47 16.16
N GLU A 476 -43.48 -42.07 14.91
CA GLU A 476 -42.45 -41.82 13.90
C GLU A 476 -41.93 -40.39 14.00
N THR A 477 -40.60 -40.23 13.84
CA THR A 477 -39.99 -38.91 13.89
C THR A 477 -40.35 -38.10 12.65
N ILE A 478 -41.08 -37.01 12.84
CA ILE A 478 -41.35 -36.05 11.79
C ILE A 478 -40.03 -35.30 11.50
N THR A 479 -39.59 -35.34 10.24
CA THR A 479 -38.37 -34.68 9.79
C THR A 479 -38.69 -33.60 8.78
N THR A 480 -37.91 -32.53 8.80
CA THR A 480 -37.96 -31.47 7.79
C THR A 480 -36.60 -31.40 7.13
N GLU A 481 -36.61 -31.37 5.81
CA GLU A 481 -35.42 -31.31 4.99
C GLU A 481 -35.12 -29.86 4.63
N TYR A 482 -33.92 -29.41 4.95
CA TYR A 482 -33.40 -28.09 4.66
C TYR A 482 -32.38 -28.23 3.55
N THR A 483 -32.67 -27.63 2.40
CA THR A 483 -31.81 -27.69 1.22
C THR A 483 -31.18 -26.32 0.98
N LEU A 484 -29.86 -26.28 1.00
CA LEU A 484 -29.09 -25.09 0.64
C LEU A 484 -28.44 -25.31 -0.72
N SER A 485 -28.85 -24.52 -1.71
CA SER A 485 -28.28 -24.57 -3.05
C SER A 485 -26.93 -23.83 -3.09
N LEU A 486 -25.92 -24.45 -3.70
CA LEU A 486 -24.59 -23.89 -3.96
C LEU A 486 -24.42 -23.63 -5.47
N PRO A 487 -24.82 -22.44 -5.98
CA PRO A 487 -24.88 -22.17 -7.40
C PRO A 487 -23.56 -22.37 -8.15
N SER A 488 -22.42 -22.06 -7.53
CA SER A 488 -21.12 -22.11 -8.21
C SER A 488 -20.68 -23.55 -8.48
N LYS A 489 -21.09 -24.50 -7.62
CA LYS A 489 -20.78 -25.93 -7.74
C LYS A 489 -21.89 -26.73 -8.41
N GLY A 490 -23.10 -26.17 -8.52
CA GLY A 490 -24.30 -26.92 -8.91
C GLY A 490 -24.69 -27.99 -7.87
N GLU A 491 -24.22 -27.83 -6.64
CA GLU A 491 -24.42 -28.78 -5.53
C GLU A 491 -25.58 -28.31 -4.65
N LYS A 492 -26.25 -29.26 -3.97
CA LYS A 492 -27.26 -28.97 -2.95
C LYS A 492 -26.85 -29.65 -1.66
N LEU A 493 -26.69 -28.87 -0.59
CA LEU A 493 -26.46 -29.39 0.75
C LEU A 493 -27.81 -29.67 1.39
N ILE A 494 -27.98 -30.90 1.88
CA ILE A 494 -29.24 -31.35 2.48
C ILE A 494 -28.98 -31.66 3.95
N ALA A 495 -29.66 -30.94 4.83
CA ALA A 495 -29.67 -31.23 6.26
C ALA A 495 -31.08 -31.63 6.69
N LYS A 496 -31.19 -32.62 7.58
CA LYS A 496 -32.48 -33.06 8.13
C LYS A 496 -32.56 -32.65 9.58
N ALA A 497 -33.57 -31.86 9.93
CA ALA A 497 -33.88 -31.55 11.32
C ALA A 497 -35.09 -32.36 11.77
N LYS A 498 -35.04 -32.78 13.03
CA LYS A 498 -36.21 -33.33 13.72
C LYS A 498 -37.17 -32.19 14.02
N ARG A 499 -38.39 -32.29 13.52
CA ARG A 499 -39.46 -31.30 13.73
C ARG A 499 -40.63 -32.04 14.35
N MET A 500 -40.77 -31.96 15.66
CA MET A 500 -41.66 -32.84 16.42
C MET A 500 -43.16 -32.64 16.13
N ILE A 501 -43.54 -31.53 15.49
CA ILE A 501 -44.93 -31.18 15.21
C ILE A 501 -45.01 -30.59 13.79
N ARG A 502 -46.10 -30.90 13.07
CA ARG A 502 -46.41 -30.35 11.75
C ARG A 502 -47.90 -30.11 11.59
N TRP A 503 -48.28 -29.00 10.97
CA TRP A 503 -49.67 -28.70 10.63
C TRP A 503 -49.89 -28.74 9.12
N GLU A 504 -50.65 -29.72 8.64
CA GLU A 504 -51.13 -29.79 7.26
C GLU A 504 -52.48 -29.06 7.15
N ARG A 505 -52.42 -27.75 6.92
CA ARG A 505 -53.59 -26.89 6.92
C ARG A 505 -54.67 -27.28 5.91
N GLU A 506 -54.30 -27.70 4.70
CA GLU A 506 -55.25 -28.13 3.66
C GLU A 506 -56.10 -29.33 4.08
N LYS A 507 -55.55 -30.19 4.94
CA LYS A 507 -56.25 -31.36 5.49
C LYS A 507 -56.89 -31.07 6.86
N GLY A 508 -56.59 -29.93 7.48
CA GLY A 508 -57.02 -29.61 8.84
C GLY A 508 -56.41 -30.51 9.91
N VAL A 509 -55.21 -31.07 9.68
CA VAL A 509 -54.58 -32.04 10.59
C VAL A 509 -53.27 -31.51 11.17
N VAL A 510 -53.09 -31.66 12.48
CA VAL A 510 -51.80 -31.47 13.16
C VAL A 510 -51.23 -32.81 13.55
N TYR A 511 -50.05 -33.15 13.02
CA TYR A 511 -49.28 -34.33 13.38
C TYR A 511 -48.30 -33.96 14.47
N ALA A 512 -48.31 -34.71 15.58
CA ALA A 512 -47.42 -34.49 16.71
C ALA A 512 -46.71 -35.79 17.09
N GLU A 513 -45.41 -35.72 17.30
CA GLU A 513 -44.64 -36.84 17.82
C GLU A 513 -45.02 -37.10 19.28
N LYS A 514 -45.25 -38.37 19.62
CA LYS A 514 -45.62 -38.81 20.96
C LYS A 514 -44.48 -38.53 21.94
N MET A 515 -44.77 -37.69 22.93
CA MET A 515 -43.83 -37.36 24.00
C MET A 515 -43.76 -38.48 25.04
N GLU A 516 -42.56 -38.94 25.39
CA GLU A 516 -42.35 -39.84 26.52
C GLU A 516 -42.60 -39.10 27.84
N LYS A 517 -43.28 -39.74 28.80
CA LYS A 517 -43.66 -39.16 30.11
C LYS A 517 -42.47 -38.63 30.94
N THR A 518 -41.24 -39.03 30.64
CA THR A 518 -40.03 -38.57 31.31
C THR A 518 -39.02 -38.05 30.29
N CYS A 519 -39.24 -36.83 29.79
CA CYS A 519 -38.28 -36.15 28.92
C CYS A 519 -37.45 -35.14 29.71
N GLY A 520 -36.17 -34.97 29.35
CA GLY A 520 -35.33 -33.94 29.97
C GLY A 520 -35.76 -32.53 29.56
N LYS A 521 -35.50 -31.53 30.42
CA LYS A 521 -35.87 -30.11 30.19
C LYS A 521 -35.51 -29.58 28.80
N ARG A 522 -34.39 -30.02 28.22
CA ARG A 522 -33.97 -29.68 26.85
C ARG A 522 -35.00 -30.14 25.81
N LYS A 523 -35.41 -31.41 25.84
CA LYS A 523 -36.38 -31.97 24.88
C LYS A 523 -37.75 -31.29 25.03
N LEU A 524 -38.17 -30.99 26.26
CA LEU A 524 -39.39 -30.25 26.53
C LEU A 524 -39.35 -28.85 25.88
N LEU A 525 -38.23 -28.13 26.02
CA LEU A 525 -38.06 -26.81 25.40
C LEU A 525 -38.05 -26.89 23.88
N GLU A 526 -37.34 -27.86 23.29
CA GLU A 526 -37.31 -28.07 21.83
C GLU A 526 -38.73 -28.37 21.29
N TYR A 527 -39.51 -29.20 21.99
CA TYR A 527 -40.89 -29.50 21.62
C TYR A 527 -41.83 -28.32 21.77
N ALA A 528 -41.77 -27.60 22.90
CA ALA A 528 -42.56 -26.39 23.15
C ALA A 528 -42.28 -25.32 22.08
N THR A 529 -41.01 -25.19 21.67
CA THR A 529 -40.61 -24.28 20.59
C THR A 529 -41.21 -24.71 19.25
N CYS A 530 -41.11 -26.00 18.90
CA CYS A 530 -41.71 -26.55 17.68
C CYS A 530 -43.24 -26.39 17.66
N PHE A 531 -43.90 -26.68 18.79
CA PHE A 531 -45.34 -26.51 18.95
C PHE A 531 -45.75 -25.07 18.72
N ALA A 532 -45.12 -24.14 19.43
CA ALA A 532 -45.47 -22.75 19.37
C ALA A 532 -45.26 -22.15 17.98
N GLU A 533 -44.16 -22.50 17.30
CA GLU A 533 -43.92 -22.05 15.93
C GLU A 533 -44.98 -22.58 14.95
N VAL A 534 -45.34 -23.86 15.05
CA VAL A 534 -46.32 -24.47 14.13
C VAL A 534 -47.71 -23.87 14.35
N ILE A 535 -48.14 -23.74 15.61
CA ILE A 535 -49.42 -23.11 15.94
C ILE A 535 -49.45 -21.66 15.50
N ALA A 536 -48.42 -20.87 15.83
CA ALA A 536 -48.36 -19.47 15.44
C ALA A 536 -48.34 -19.30 13.91
N LYS A 537 -47.59 -20.13 13.18
CA LYS A 537 -47.56 -20.11 11.70
C LYS A 537 -48.91 -20.44 11.10
N GLY A 538 -49.62 -21.45 11.60
CA GLY A 538 -50.92 -21.81 11.02
C GLY A 538 -52.05 -20.85 11.38
N VAL A 539 -52.02 -20.25 12.58
CA VAL A 539 -52.98 -19.23 13.03
C VAL A 539 -52.75 -17.89 12.33
N MET A 540 -51.49 -17.48 12.14
CA MET A 540 -51.10 -16.15 11.64
C MET A 540 -50.47 -16.18 10.24
N TRP A 541 -50.82 -17.15 9.40
CA TRP A 541 -50.23 -17.31 8.06
C TRP A 541 -50.46 -16.11 7.13
N GLU A 542 -51.53 -15.32 7.33
CA GLU A 542 -51.79 -14.07 6.57
C GLU A 542 -50.93 -12.89 7.08
N ARG A 543 -50.29 -13.04 8.26
CA ARG A 543 -49.67 -11.97 9.05
C ARG A 543 -48.33 -12.43 9.62
N GLU A 544 -47.35 -12.63 8.74
CA GLU A 544 -46.05 -13.21 9.08
C GLU A 544 -45.28 -12.43 10.16
N ASP A 545 -45.47 -11.11 10.21
CA ASP A 545 -44.84 -10.21 11.18
C ASP A 545 -45.24 -10.50 12.64
N LEU A 546 -46.39 -11.15 12.84
CA LEU A 546 -46.93 -11.45 14.17
C LEU A 546 -46.60 -12.85 14.66
N ILE A 547 -46.16 -13.75 13.77
CA ILE A 547 -45.87 -15.15 14.08
C ILE A 547 -44.85 -15.26 15.23
N GLY A 548 -43.78 -14.46 15.19
CA GLY A 548 -42.75 -14.49 16.23
C GLY A 548 -43.27 -14.09 17.62
N ARG A 549 -44.10 -13.04 17.68
CA ARG A 549 -44.71 -12.58 18.95
C ARG A 549 -45.64 -13.63 19.53
N LEU A 550 -46.49 -14.22 18.69
CA LEU A 550 -47.43 -15.25 19.15
C LEU A 550 -46.70 -16.54 19.55
N SER A 551 -45.69 -16.96 18.78
CA SER A 551 -44.88 -18.14 19.08
C SER A 551 -44.23 -18.04 20.47
N GLU A 552 -43.63 -16.90 20.83
CA GLU A 552 -43.06 -16.73 22.18
C GLU A 552 -44.11 -16.86 23.30
N LEU A 553 -45.32 -16.33 23.10
CA LEU A 553 -46.41 -16.46 24.07
C LEU A 553 -46.89 -17.89 24.21
N VAL A 554 -47.14 -18.57 23.09
CA VAL A 554 -47.60 -19.96 23.07
C VAL A 554 -46.54 -20.88 23.69
N LYS A 555 -45.25 -20.63 23.43
CA LYS A 555 -44.15 -21.38 24.04
C LYS A 555 -44.13 -21.21 25.57
N MET A 556 -44.26 -19.98 26.07
CA MET A 556 -44.31 -19.72 27.52
C MET A 556 -45.51 -20.42 28.17
N ALA A 557 -46.68 -20.34 27.55
CA ALA A 557 -47.89 -20.99 28.04
C ALA A 557 -47.78 -22.52 28.03
N TYR A 558 -47.19 -23.09 26.99
CA TYR A 558 -46.95 -24.53 26.90
C TYR A 558 -46.00 -25.03 28.00
N LEU A 559 -44.92 -24.28 28.29
CA LEU A 559 -43.95 -24.65 29.33
C LEU A 559 -44.52 -24.63 30.75
N VAL A 560 -45.63 -23.91 30.98
CA VAL A 560 -46.40 -23.92 32.24
C VAL A 560 -47.64 -24.81 32.13
N GLU A 561 -47.70 -25.69 31.13
CA GLU A 561 -48.79 -26.65 30.92
C GLU A 561 -50.18 -26.00 30.79
N PHE A 562 -50.23 -24.75 30.34
CA PHE A 562 -51.45 -23.93 30.31
C PHE A 562 -52.20 -23.86 31.65
N ASP A 563 -51.46 -23.95 32.77
CA ASP A 563 -52.01 -23.74 34.11
C ASP A 563 -52.75 -22.39 34.19
N GLU A 564 -53.94 -22.39 34.79
CA GLU A 564 -54.87 -21.27 34.71
C GLU A 564 -54.34 -20.02 35.44
N GLU A 565 -53.76 -20.19 36.63
CA GLU A 565 -53.17 -19.10 37.42
C GLU A 565 -51.92 -18.54 36.72
N ALA A 566 -51.06 -19.43 36.21
CA ALA A 566 -49.86 -19.04 35.47
C ALA A 566 -50.21 -18.34 34.15
N LEU A 567 -51.23 -18.81 33.44
CA LEU A 567 -51.71 -18.24 32.19
C LEU A 567 -52.34 -16.86 32.40
N GLU A 568 -53.14 -16.69 33.45
CA GLU A 568 -53.72 -15.39 33.81
C GLU A 568 -52.61 -14.37 34.14
N PHE A 569 -51.60 -14.79 34.90
CA PHE A 569 -50.43 -13.95 35.17
C PHE A 569 -49.65 -13.62 33.88
N LEU A 570 -49.41 -14.60 33.00
CA LEU A 570 -48.74 -14.39 31.71
C LEU A 570 -49.50 -13.36 30.87
N MET A 571 -50.81 -13.50 30.73
CA MET A 571 -51.67 -12.59 29.99
C MET A 571 -51.60 -11.17 30.58
N LYS A 572 -51.76 -11.02 31.90
CA LYS A 572 -51.64 -9.73 32.59
C LYS A 572 -50.26 -9.10 32.40
N SER A 573 -49.18 -9.87 32.52
CA SER A 573 -47.81 -9.39 32.35
C SER A 573 -47.50 -8.87 30.93
N LYS A 574 -48.31 -9.29 29.95
CA LYS A 574 -48.20 -8.90 28.54
C LYS A 574 -49.30 -7.93 28.11
N ASN A 575 -50.11 -7.44 29.05
CA ASN A 575 -51.28 -6.58 28.81
C ASN A 575 -52.29 -7.19 27.82
N LEU A 576 -52.50 -8.51 27.91
CA LEU A 576 -53.45 -9.25 27.09
C LEU A 576 -54.75 -9.46 27.86
N GLN A 577 -55.87 -9.22 27.19
CA GLN A 577 -57.22 -9.40 27.73
C GLN A 577 -58.12 -10.01 26.65
N VAL A 578 -59.01 -10.91 27.04
CA VAL A 578 -60.10 -11.40 26.18
C VAL A 578 -61.29 -10.46 26.34
N TYR A 579 -61.93 -10.06 25.23
CA TYR A 579 -63.17 -9.28 25.31
C TYR A 579 -64.34 -10.14 25.77
N GLU A 580 -65.28 -9.55 26.50
CA GLU A 580 -66.48 -10.25 27.00
C GLU A 580 -67.27 -10.96 25.88
N GLU A 581 -67.26 -10.41 24.67
CA GLU A 581 -67.91 -11.01 23.48
C GLU A 581 -67.26 -12.32 23.03
N ASP A 582 -65.95 -12.49 23.26
CA ASP A 582 -65.16 -13.66 22.84
C ASP A 582 -65.04 -14.71 23.97
N GLU A 583 -65.27 -14.34 25.24
CA GLU A 583 -65.31 -15.28 26.37
C GLU A 583 -66.44 -16.30 26.23
N LYS A 584 -67.54 -15.89 25.60
CA LYS A 584 -68.67 -16.77 25.32
C LYS A 584 -68.30 -17.89 24.36
N LEU A 585 -67.39 -17.65 23.40
CA LEU A 585 -66.94 -18.68 22.46
C LEU A 585 -66.11 -19.78 23.14
N ILE A 586 -65.24 -19.40 24.08
CA ILE A 586 -64.47 -20.37 24.87
C ILE A 586 -65.44 -21.24 25.69
N SER A 587 -66.47 -20.62 26.25
CA SER A 587 -67.50 -21.31 27.01
C SER A 587 -68.29 -22.25 26.10
N ASP A 588 -68.83 -21.78 24.98
CA ASP A 588 -69.70 -22.56 24.10
C ASP A 588 -69.00 -23.80 23.50
N GLU A 589 -67.72 -23.69 23.08
CA GLU A 589 -67.00 -24.81 22.43
C GLU A 589 -66.38 -25.83 23.39
N PHE A 590 -66.13 -25.45 24.65
CA PHE A 590 -65.53 -26.36 25.65
C PHE A 590 -66.49 -26.73 26.80
N SER A 591 -67.77 -26.29 26.76
CA SER A 591 -68.80 -26.59 27.78
C SER A 591 -69.25 -28.06 27.86
N GLN A 592 -68.85 -28.93 26.93
CA GLN A 592 -69.18 -30.36 26.98
C GLN A 592 -68.07 -31.24 27.58
N VAL A 593 -67.05 -30.64 28.18
CA VAL A 593 -65.92 -31.38 28.76
C VAL A 593 -65.81 -31.09 30.26
N ASN A 594 -66.76 -31.61 31.03
CA ASN A 594 -66.64 -31.78 32.48
C ASN A 594 -67.13 -33.17 32.87
#